data_AF-A0A420MDP2-F1
#
_entry.id   AF-A0A420MDP2-F1
#
_cell.length_a   1.000
_cell.length_b   1.000
_cell.length_c   1.000
_cell.angle_alpha   90.00
_cell.angle_beta   90.00
_cell.angle_gamma   90.00
#
_symmetry.space_group_name_H-M   'P 1'
#
loop_
_entity.id
_entity.type
_entity.pdbx_description
1 polymer ?
#
loop_
_entity_poly.entity_id
_entity_poly.type
_entity_poly.pdbx_seq_one_letter_code
_entity_poly.pdbx_strand_id
1 'polypeptide(L)'
;MDYNVQIHHLDVTLDPDAKHQLQNELRALAALYIKPLPNYQIFKPTSSTSLKDKIVVVIRDGKGNLAGFVSAILIPINGIVEDIVLHSGITVIHENHRKSPVKKLLFSNLIMSVLRSYPRGIWFTSLAEVISSLVHFGNYVTNVFPSPSYEATHGTNLPTAVHLRIAKEINRLHRPKLNISPDAVFDEKTFVFLGSNDWDQGRGFMKDIDDTSLWSKDEESSKFYKSFLRHG
;
A
#
# COMPACT_ATOMS: atom_id res chain seq x y z
N MET A 1 -2.27 18.09 19.00
CA MET A 1 -3.11 16.87 19.03
C MET A 1 -2.18 15.75 19.38
N ASP A 2 -2.44 15.09 20.50
CA ASP A 2 -1.70 13.91 20.89
C ASP A 2 -2.22 12.71 20.11
N TYR A 3 -1.29 11.89 19.60
CA TYR A 3 -1.59 10.69 18.84
C TYR A 3 -0.99 9.49 19.55
N ASN A 4 -1.80 8.45 19.72
CA ASN A 4 -1.33 7.14 20.18
C ASN A 4 -1.11 6.25 18.96
N VAL A 5 0.10 5.69 18.83
CA VAL A 5 0.47 4.79 17.73
C VAL A 5 0.60 3.37 18.26
N GLN A 6 -0.10 2.44 17.61
CA GLN A 6 -0.07 1.02 17.94
C GLN A 6 0.40 0.24 16.70
N ILE A 7 1.27 -0.75 16.88
CA ILE A 7 1.81 -1.60 15.81
C ILE A 7 1.48 -3.05 16.14
N HIS A 8 0.81 -3.73 15.22
CA HIS A 8 0.35 -5.09 15.38
C HIS A 8 0.92 -5.98 14.27
N HIS A 9 1.78 -6.93 14.66
CA HIS A 9 2.12 -8.08 13.81
C HIS A 9 1.05 -9.13 14.06
N LEU A 10 0.09 -9.26 13.14
CA LEU A 10 -1.16 -9.94 13.43
C LEU A 10 -1.02 -11.45 13.64
N ASP A 11 0.11 -12.07 13.32
CA ASP A 11 0.36 -13.47 13.67
C ASP A 11 0.63 -13.65 15.18
N VAL A 12 1.24 -12.66 15.85
CA VAL A 12 1.82 -12.82 17.20
C VAL A 12 1.29 -11.87 18.26
N THR A 13 0.77 -10.69 17.88
CA THR A 13 0.51 -9.61 18.85
C THR A 13 -0.87 -9.61 19.49
N LEU A 14 -1.84 -10.30 18.91
CA LEU A 14 -3.25 -10.26 19.33
C LEU A 14 -3.82 -11.67 19.43
N ASP A 15 -4.72 -11.88 20.37
CA ASP A 15 -5.59 -13.06 20.41
C ASP A 15 -6.69 -12.99 19.31
N PRO A 16 -7.44 -14.07 19.05
CA PRO A 16 -8.47 -14.08 18.00
C PRO A 16 -9.56 -13.01 18.17
N ASP A 17 -10.01 -12.74 19.39
CA ASP A 17 -11.10 -11.81 19.66
C ASP A 17 -10.65 -10.36 19.44
N ALA A 18 -9.45 -10.02 19.91
CA ALA A 18 -8.84 -8.72 19.67
C ALA A 18 -8.55 -8.48 18.19
N LYS A 19 -8.15 -9.52 17.42
CA LYS A 19 -8.02 -9.42 15.96
C LYS A 19 -9.36 -9.09 15.30
N HIS A 20 -10.43 -9.79 15.69
CA HIS A 20 -11.75 -9.57 15.13
C HIS A 20 -12.29 -8.18 15.46
N GLN A 21 -12.12 -7.72 16.71
CA GLN A 21 -12.48 -6.36 17.11
C GLN A 21 -11.71 -5.32 16.30
N LEU A 22 -10.39 -5.45 16.19
CA LEU A 22 -9.56 -4.55 15.41
C LEU A 22 -10.02 -4.53 13.94
N GLN A 23 -10.23 -5.68 13.31
CA GLN A 23 -10.74 -5.74 11.93
C GLN A 23 -12.07 -5.00 11.76
N ASN A 24 -13.00 -5.15 12.70
CA ASN A 24 -14.28 -4.46 12.64
C ASN A 24 -14.13 -2.94 12.72
N GLU A 25 -13.25 -2.43 13.59
CA GLU A 25 -12.95 -1.00 13.67
C GLU A 25 -12.32 -0.46 12.37
N LEU A 26 -11.35 -1.19 11.81
CA LEU A 26 -10.68 -0.80 10.56
C LEU A 26 -11.66 -0.83 9.37
N ARG A 27 -12.53 -1.85 9.30
CA ARG A 27 -13.61 -1.96 8.31
C ARG A 27 -14.59 -0.80 8.42
N ALA A 28 -15.00 -0.44 9.65
CA ALA A 28 -15.92 0.65 9.89
C ALA A 28 -15.35 1.99 9.39
N LEU A 29 -14.09 2.29 9.68
CA LEU A 29 -13.43 3.50 9.17
C LEU A 29 -13.30 3.46 7.64
N ALA A 30 -12.90 2.32 7.08
CA ALA A 30 -12.74 2.17 5.63
C ALA A 30 -14.04 2.35 4.86
N ALA A 31 -15.17 1.84 5.38
CA ALA A 31 -16.48 1.95 4.76
C ALA A 31 -16.98 3.40 4.59
N LEU A 32 -16.42 4.35 5.36
CA LEU A 32 -16.70 5.77 5.17
C LEU A 32 -16.19 6.30 3.82
N TYR A 33 -15.07 5.75 3.33
CA TYR A 33 -14.30 6.32 2.22
C TYR A 33 -14.11 5.39 1.00
N ILE A 34 -14.25 4.08 1.18
CA ILE A 34 -14.09 3.08 0.12
C ILE A 34 -15.47 2.47 -0.17
N LYS A 35 -16.02 2.73 -1.35
CA LYS A 35 -17.37 2.34 -1.74
C LYS A 35 -17.37 1.76 -3.17
N PRO A 36 -17.75 0.48 -3.37
CA PRO A 36 -18.06 -0.51 -2.33
C PRO A 36 -16.83 -0.89 -1.50
N LEU A 37 -17.03 -1.31 -0.24
CA LEU A 37 -15.94 -1.85 0.58
C LEU A 37 -15.58 -3.26 0.05
N PRO A 38 -14.34 -3.49 -0.41
CA PRO A 38 -13.95 -4.75 -0.98
C PRO A 38 -13.68 -5.82 0.08
N ASN A 39 -13.85 -7.07 -0.31
CA ASN A 39 -13.68 -8.26 0.52
C ASN A 39 -12.26 -8.85 0.38
N TYR A 40 -11.24 -8.08 0.76
CA TYR A 40 -9.83 -8.50 0.68
C TYR A 40 -8.99 -8.01 1.86
N GLN A 41 -7.81 -8.62 2.05
CA GLN A 41 -6.87 -8.33 3.16
C GLN A 41 -7.58 -8.21 4.53
N ILE A 42 -7.34 -7.10 5.24
CA ILE A 42 -7.85 -6.81 6.58
C ILE A 42 -9.37 -6.68 6.61
N PHE A 43 -9.99 -6.44 5.45
CA PHE A 43 -11.44 -6.37 5.33
C PHE A 43 -12.07 -7.75 5.17
N LYS A 44 -11.35 -8.78 4.73
CA LYS A 44 -11.94 -10.10 4.56
C LYS A 44 -12.30 -10.70 5.93
N PRO A 45 -13.59 -10.95 6.23
CA PRO A 45 -13.99 -11.57 7.48
C PRO A 45 -13.67 -13.06 7.41
N THR A 46 -12.46 -13.48 7.77
CA THR A 46 -12.04 -14.90 7.68
C THR A 46 -10.87 -15.28 8.61
N SER A 47 -10.71 -16.59 8.79
CA SER A 47 -9.85 -17.33 9.72
C SER A 47 -8.50 -16.72 10.12
N SER A 48 -8.05 -17.03 11.34
CA SER A 48 -6.77 -16.60 11.95
C SER A 48 -5.53 -16.71 11.04
N THR A 49 -5.54 -17.62 10.06
CA THR A 49 -4.46 -17.80 9.07
C THR A 49 -4.37 -16.71 8.00
N SER A 50 -5.44 -15.96 7.69
CA SER A 50 -5.43 -14.93 6.64
C SER A 50 -4.74 -13.63 7.04
N LEU A 51 -4.33 -13.51 8.31
CA LEU A 51 -3.71 -12.32 8.88
C LEU A 51 -2.22 -12.49 9.20
N LYS A 52 -1.65 -13.70 9.01
CA LYS A 52 -0.28 -14.01 9.43
C LYS A 52 0.78 -13.15 8.78
N ASP A 53 0.54 -12.76 7.53
CA ASP A 53 1.45 -11.95 6.73
C ASP A 53 1.18 -10.45 6.87
N LYS A 54 0.41 -10.01 7.88
CA LYS A 54 -0.04 -8.62 8.02
C LYS A 54 0.67 -7.89 9.15
N ILE A 55 1.09 -6.67 8.83
CA ILE A 55 1.53 -5.66 9.81
C ILE A 55 0.54 -4.51 9.74
N VAL A 56 -0.12 -4.23 10.85
CA VAL A 56 -1.08 -3.13 10.95
C VAL A 56 -0.53 -2.05 11.88
N VAL A 57 -0.48 -0.82 11.39
CA VAL A 57 -0.23 0.36 12.24
C VAL A 57 -1.53 1.11 12.38
N VAL A 58 -1.90 1.41 13.62
CA VAL A 58 -3.13 2.10 14.01
C VAL A 58 -2.73 3.40 14.69
N ILE A 59 -3.40 4.49 14.34
CA ILE A 59 -3.27 5.76 15.04
C ILE A 59 -4.61 6.18 15.61
N ARG A 60 -4.63 6.47 16.91
CA ARG A 60 -5.78 7.05 17.61
C ARG A 60 -5.48 8.48 18.01
N ASP A 61 -6.51 9.32 17.98
CA ASP A 61 -6.44 10.68 18.52
C ASP A 61 -6.42 10.66 20.07
N GLY A 62 -6.22 11.83 20.69
CA GLY A 62 -6.24 11.96 22.16
C GLY A 62 -7.59 11.62 22.83
N LYS A 63 -8.65 11.40 22.05
CA LYS A 63 -9.97 10.93 22.54
C LYS A 63 -10.15 9.42 22.36
N GLY A 64 -9.17 8.72 21.80
CA GLY A 64 -9.21 7.29 21.50
C GLY A 64 -9.88 6.92 20.16
N ASN A 65 -10.32 7.91 19.38
CA ASN A 65 -10.94 7.65 18.07
C ASN A 65 -9.89 7.25 17.05
N LEU A 66 -10.26 6.36 16.13
CA LEU A 66 -9.38 5.93 15.06
C LEU A 66 -9.15 7.07 14.05
N ALA A 67 -7.94 7.64 14.06
CA ALA A 67 -7.52 8.70 13.15
C ALA A 67 -7.06 8.16 11.79
N GLY A 68 -6.52 6.94 11.78
CA GLY A 68 -6.14 6.25 10.55
C GLY A 68 -5.38 4.95 10.80
N PHE A 69 -5.19 4.18 9.74
CA PHE A 69 -4.40 2.95 9.77
C PHE A 69 -3.67 2.70 8.44
N VAL A 70 -2.64 1.87 8.50
CA VAL A 70 -2.08 1.16 7.34
C VAL A 70 -2.04 -0.33 7.65
N SER A 71 -2.50 -1.15 6.70
CA SER A 71 -2.45 -2.61 6.73
C SER A 71 -1.53 -3.09 5.61
N ALA A 72 -0.27 -3.32 5.97
CA ALA A 72 0.78 -3.79 5.08
C ALA A 72 0.85 -5.32 5.04
N ILE A 73 1.50 -5.85 4.00
CA ILE A 73 1.70 -7.29 3.80
C ILE A 73 3.19 -7.60 3.66
N LEU A 74 3.63 -8.70 4.25
CA LEU A 74 4.88 -9.36 3.90
C LEU A 74 4.65 -10.45 2.84
N ILE A 75 5.30 -10.31 1.68
CA ILE A 75 5.15 -11.22 0.54
C ILE A 75 6.47 -11.97 0.35
N PRO A 76 6.49 -13.30 0.49
CA PRO A 76 7.68 -14.08 0.17
C PRO A 76 7.91 -14.03 -1.34
N ILE A 77 9.14 -13.71 -1.75
CA ILE A 77 9.55 -13.67 -3.16
C ILE A 77 10.90 -14.36 -3.24
N ASN A 78 10.98 -15.49 -3.95
CA ASN A 78 12.22 -16.27 -3.96
C ASN A 78 13.26 -15.65 -4.91
N GLY A 79 14.52 -15.67 -4.50
CA GLY A 79 15.65 -15.26 -5.34
C GLY A 79 15.92 -13.76 -5.29
N ILE A 80 15.57 -13.11 -4.19
CA ILE A 80 15.97 -11.73 -3.86
C ILE A 80 16.59 -11.70 -2.47
N VAL A 81 17.28 -10.62 -2.13
CA VAL A 81 17.84 -10.45 -0.77
C VAL A 81 16.69 -10.42 0.26
N GLU A 82 16.86 -11.19 1.35
CA GLU A 82 15.86 -11.47 2.40
C GLU A 82 14.63 -12.30 1.98
N ASP A 83 14.52 -12.71 0.70
CA ASP A 83 13.40 -13.48 0.11
C ASP A 83 12.00 -12.97 0.49
N ILE A 84 11.88 -11.67 0.79
CA ILE A 84 10.66 -11.06 1.29
C ILE A 84 10.53 -9.61 0.85
N VAL A 85 9.29 -9.22 0.57
CA VAL A 85 8.91 -7.88 0.14
C VAL A 85 7.86 -7.33 1.11
N LEU A 86 8.08 -6.11 1.59
CA LEU A 86 7.02 -5.32 2.21
C LEU A 86 6.12 -4.77 1.11
N HIS A 87 4.82 -4.91 1.25
CA HIS A 87 3.83 -4.25 0.40
C HIS A 87 2.97 -3.31 1.26
N SER A 88 2.79 -2.07 0.82
CA SER A 88 2.12 -1.03 1.64
C SER A 88 0.67 -1.35 1.96
N GLY A 89 0.01 -2.11 1.08
CA GLY A 89 -1.37 -2.56 1.25
C GLY A 89 -2.34 -1.39 1.37
N ILE A 90 -3.19 -1.42 2.39
CA ILE A 90 -4.32 -0.48 2.53
C ILE A 90 -3.99 0.61 3.52
N THR A 91 -4.14 1.87 3.11
CA THR A 91 -4.06 3.02 4.01
C THR A 91 -5.38 3.79 4.01
N VAL A 92 -5.95 4.01 5.18
CA VAL A 92 -7.14 4.86 5.37
C VAL A 92 -6.86 5.88 6.46
N ILE A 93 -7.12 7.15 6.16
CA ILE A 93 -6.97 8.26 7.11
C ILE A 93 -8.30 9.00 7.16
N HIS A 94 -8.81 9.17 8.38
CA HIS A 94 -10.02 9.93 8.63
C HIS A 94 -9.84 11.38 8.13
N GLU A 95 -10.87 11.96 7.50
CA GLU A 95 -10.76 13.24 6.79
C GLU A 95 -10.22 14.38 7.64
N ASN A 96 -10.68 14.48 8.89
CA ASN A 96 -10.21 15.44 9.91
C ASN A 96 -8.70 15.38 10.19
N HIS A 97 -8.02 14.30 9.78
CA HIS A 97 -6.59 14.09 10.00
C HIS A 97 -5.76 14.04 8.71
N ARG A 98 -6.35 14.24 7.53
CA ARG A 98 -5.61 14.14 6.24
C ARG A 98 -4.51 15.20 6.06
N LYS A 99 -4.67 16.38 6.68
CA LYS A 99 -3.68 17.48 6.68
C LYS A 99 -2.82 17.49 7.95
N SER A 100 -2.69 16.36 8.62
CA SER A 100 -1.97 16.20 9.88
C SER A 100 -0.78 15.24 9.73
N PRO A 101 0.08 15.07 10.74
CA PRO A 101 1.22 14.16 10.66
C PRO A 101 0.83 12.66 10.62
N VAL A 102 -0.45 12.30 10.70
CA VAL A 102 -0.93 10.90 10.75
C VAL A 102 -0.35 10.05 9.63
N LYS A 103 -0.33 10.53 8.37
CA LYS A 103 0.24 9.76 7.26
C LYS A 103 1.73 9.43 7.48
N LYS A 104 2.52 10.45 7.87
CA LYS A 104 3.94 10.29 8.18
C LYS A 104 4.15 9.31 9.32
N LEU A 105 3.36 9.42 10.40
CA LEU A 105 3.44 8.55 11.56
C LEU A 105 3.10 7.09 11.21
N LEU A 106 2.08 6.85 10.38
CA LEU A 106 1.72 5.50 9.93
C LEU A 106 2.90 4.83 9.21
N PHE A 107 3.43 5.48 8.18
CA PHE A 107 4.50 4.92 7.37
C PHE A 107 5.85 4.85 8.10
N SER A 108 6.21 5.85 8.91
CA SER A 108 7.45 5.80 9.67
C SER A 108 7.44 4.66 10.69
N ASN A 109 6.34 4.43 11.39
CA ASN A 109 6.23 3.33 12.35
C ASN A 109 6.19 1.97 11.66
N LEU A 110 5.51 1.86 10.51
CA LEU A 110 5.54 0.65 9.69
C LEU A 110 6.97 0.31 9.27
N ILE A 111 7.67 1.26 8.63
CA ILE A 111 9.04 1.06 8.12
C ILE A 111 9.99 0.73 9.28
N MET A 112 9.95 1.50 10.37
CA MET A 112 10.82 1.25 11.53
C MET A 112 10.54 -0.10 12.19
N SER A 113 9.28 -0.55 12.22
CA SER A 113 8.95 -1.88 12.73
C SER A 113 9.54 -2.98 11.87
N VAL A 114 9.56 -2.82 10.54
CA VAL A 114 10.09 -3.83 9.62
C VAL A 114 11.61 -3.83 9.63
N LEU A 115 12.26 -2.66 9.68
CA LEU A 115 13.72 -2.55 9.75
C LEU A 115 14.32 -3.15 11.03
N ARG A 116 13.53 -3.33 12.10
CA ARG A 116 13.98 -4.10 13.28
C ARG A 116 14.24 -5.57 12.95
N SER A 117 13.46 -6.15 12.05
CA SER A 117 13.62 -7.53 11.57
C SER A 117 14.56 -7.63 10.37
N TYR A 118 14.64 -6.56 9.57
CA TYR A 118 15.45 -6.49 8.35
C TYR A 118 16.38 -5.27 8.35
N PRO A 119 17.41 -5.24 9.22
CA PRO A 119 18.24 -4.05 9.44
C PRO A 119 19.10 -3.66 8.23
N ARG A 120 19.29 -4.57 7.27
CA ARG A 120 20.01 -4.30 6.00
C ARG A 120 19.12 -3.70 4.92
N GLY A 121 17.84 -3.48 5.22
CA GLY A 121 16.83 -3.04 4.26
C GLY A 121 15.96 -4.20 3.77
N ILE A 122 14.84 -3.82 3.15
CA ILE A 122 13.84 -4.73 2.58
C ILE A 122 13.32 -4.10 1.29
N TRP A 123 12.95 -4.94 0.32
CA TRP A 123 12.25 -4.47 -0.86
C TRP A 123 10.84 -4.01 -0.51
N PHE A 124 10.43 -2.87 -1.04
CA PHE A 124 9.13 -2.26 -0.75
C PHE A 124 8.35 -2.04 -2.04
N THR A 125 7.11 -2.51 -2.09
CA THR A 125 6.17 -2.28 -3.18
C THR A 125 4.93 -1.53 -2.72
N SER A 126 4.29 -0.82 -3.65
CA SER A 126 2.99 -0.19 -3.50
C SER A 126 2.18 -0.41 -4.78
N LEU A 127 0.85 -0.39 -4.66
CA LEU A 127 -0.08 -0.43 -5.78
C LEU A 127 -1.14 0.63 -5.52
N ALA A 128 -1.23 1.62 -6.40
CA ALA A 128 -2.17 2.72 -6.24
C ALA A 128 -2.53 3.38 -7.57
N GLU A 129 -3.78 3.80 -7.69
CA GLU A 129 -4.28 4.68 -8.76
C GLU A 129 -4.25 6.17 -8.33
N VAL A 130 -4.12 6.43 -7.03
CA VAL A 130 -4.03 7.79 -6.48
C VAL A 130 -2.61 8.34 -6.72
N ILE A 131 -2.49 9.32 -7.61
CA ILE A 131 -1.22 9.96 -7.99
C ILE A 131 -0.44 10.47 -6.77
N SER A 132 -1.08 11.20 -5.85
CA SER A 132 -0.39 11.69 -4.65
C SER A 132 0.16 10.58 -3.75
N SER A 133 -0.42 9.38 -3.77
CA SER A 133 0.12 8.22 -3.05
C SER A 133 1.39 7.69 -3.70
N LEU A 134 1.46 7.66 -5.04
CA LEU A 134 2.65 7.25 -5.79
C LEU A 134 3.81 8.24 -5.58
N VAL A 135 3.53 9.53 -5.68
CA VAL A 135 4.53 10.58 -5.37
C VAL A 135 5.01 10.47 -3.93
N HIS A 136 4.09 10.26 -2.98
CA HIS A 136 4.47 10.09 -1.59
C HIS A 136 5.38 8.87 -1.40
N PHE A 137 5.06 7.73 -2.02
CA PHE A 137 5.90 6.53 -1.97
C PHE A 137 7.32 6.80 -2.48
N GLY A 138 7.46 7.49 -3.60
CA GLY A 138 8.75 7.93 -4.16
C GLY A 138 9.59 8.80 -3.22
N ASN A 139 8.97 9.50 -2.26
CA ASN A 139 9.67 10.38 -1.32
C ASN A 139 10.24 9.67 -0.08
N TYR A 140 9.81 8.45 0.24
CA TYR A 140 10.29 7.70 1.42
C TYR A 140 11.14 6.49 1.07
N VAL A 141 11.19 6.12 -0.20
CA VAL A 141 11.83 4.90 -0.67
C VAL A 141 12.88 5.26 -1.72
N THR A 142 14.00 4.55 -1.71
CA THR A 142 15.08 4.75 -2.69
C THR A 142 14.91 3.81 -3.88
N ASN A 143 15.46 4.20 -5.04
CA ASN A 143 15.45 3.40 -6.27
C ASN A 143 14.05 2.94 -6.71
N VAL A 144 13.03 3.78 -6.52
CA VAL A 144 11.64 3.47 -6.86
C VAL A 144 11.47 3.40 -8.37
N PHE A 145 11.06 2.24 -8.88
CA PHE A 145 10.75 2.07 -10.30
C PHE A 145 9.24 1.83 -10.52
N PRO A 146 8.62 2.48 -11.52
CA PRO A 146 9.11 3.65 -12.26
C PRO A 146 9.03 4.91 -11.40
N SER A 147 9.93 5.88 -11.60
CA SER A 147 9.79 7.22 -11.01
C SER A 147 10.71 8.25 -11.71
N PRO A 148 10.40 9.56 -11.62
CA PRO A 148 11.28 10.60 -12.15
C PRO A 148 12.66 10.59 -11.50
N SER A 149 12.73 10.36 -10.18
CA SER A 149 14.01 10.33 -9.45
C SER A 149 14.87 9.13 -9.83
N TYR A 150 14.26 7.99 -10.15
CA TYR A 150 14.96 6.83 -10.67
C TYR A 150 15.57 7.11 -12.04
N GLU A 151 14.79 7.68 -12.96
CA GLU A 151 15.28 8.07 -14.29
C GLU A 151 16.42 9.10 -14.18
N ALA A 152 16.27 10.12 -13.34
CA ALA A 152 17.31 11.13 -13.12
C ALA A 152 18.61 10.53 -12.57
N THR A 153 18.52 9.49 -11.74
CA THR A 153 19.68 8.84 -11.10
C THR A 153 20.36 7.82 -12.02
N HIS A 154 19.58 7.09 -12.85
CA HIS A 154 20.08 5.97 -13.66
C HIS A 154 20.22 6.30 -15.15
N GLY A 155 19.77 7.48 -15.59
CA GLY A 155 19.79 7.93 -16.99
C GLY A 155 18.81 7.20 -17.91
N THR A 156 18.03 6.25 -17.38
CA THR A 156 16.98 5.51 -18.09
C THR A 156 15.86 5.18 -17.12
N ASN A 157 14.63 5.07 -17.63
CA ASN A 157 13.51 4.51 -16.88
C ASN A 157 13.28 3.04 -17.24
N LEU A 158 14.32 2.21 -17.12
CA LEU A 158 14.24 0.75 -17.31
C LEU A 158 14.33 0.00 -15.96
N PRO A 159 13.52 -1.05 -15.75
CA PRO A 159 13.55 -1.82 -14.52
C PRO A 159 14.84 -2.64 -14.41
N THR A 160 15.32 -2.84 -13.19
CA THR A 160 16.37 -3.82 -12.90
C THR A 160 15.81 -5.25 -12.97
N ALA A 161 16.71 -6.24 -13.01
CA ALA A 161 16.32 -7.65 -12.92
C ALA A 161 15.54 -7.97 -11.63
N VAL A 162 15.86 -7.28 -10.53
CA VAL A 162 15.15 -7.47 -9.24
C VAL A 162 13.75 -6.87 -9.29
N HIS A 163 13.58 -5.68 -9.89
CA HIS A 163 12.25 -5.09 -10.11
C HIS A 163 11.35 -6.05 -10.91
N LEU A 164 11.86 -6.57 -12.03
CA LEU A 164 11.12 -7.52 -12.85
C LEU A 164 10.83 -8.82 -12.10
N ARG A 165 11.78 -9.35 -11.33
CA ARG A 165 11.58 -10.57 -10.53
C ARG A 165 10.41 -10.42 -9.56
N ILE A 166 10.43 -9.35 -8.76
CA ILE A 166 9.37 -9.05 -7.79
C ILE A 166 8.02 -8.90 -8.49
N ALA A 167 7.96 -8.08 -9.55
CA ALA A 167 6.71 -7.81 -10.23
C ALA A 167 6.13 -9.06 -10.92
N LYS A 168 6.97 -9.89 -11.56
CA LYS A 168 6.56 -11.16 -12.18
C LYS A 168 6.02 -12.16 -11.18
N GLU A 169 6.66 -12.27 -10.02
CA GLU A 169 6.22 -13.21 -8.99
C GLU A 169 4.93 -12.73 -8.31
N ILE A 170 4.78 -11.43 -8.05
CA ILE A 170 3.50 -10.84 -7.64
C ILE A 170 2.40 -11.12 -8.67
N ASN A 171 2.69 -10.83 -9.94
CA ASN A 171 1.77 -11.04 -11.05
C ASN A 171 1.31 -12.50 -11.16
N ARG A 172 2.21 -13.46 -10.90
CA ARG A 172 1.91 -14.90 -11.03
C ARG A 172 1.24 -15.50 -9.80
N LEU A 173 1.63 -15.09 -8.59
CA LEU A 173 1.25 -15.79 -7.35
C LEU A 173 0.52 -14.94 -6.30
N HIS A 174 0.69 -13.63 -6.33
CA HIS A 174 0.28 -12.76 -5.22
C HIS A 174 -0.75 -11.70 -5.60
N ARG A 175 -1.26 -11.67 -6.84
CA ARG A 175 -2.38 -10.80 -7.26
C ARG A 175 -3.53 -10.72 -6.24
N PRO A 176 -4.03 -11.83 -5.67
CA PRO A 176 -5.14 -11.76 -4.70
C PRO A 176 -4.79 -11.00 -3.42
N LYS A 177 -3.51 -10.96 -3.04
CA LYS A 177 -3.06 -10.20 -1.85
C LYS A 177 -3.13 -8.69 -2.08
N LEU A 178 -3.02 -8.24 -3.33
CA LEU A 178 -2.98 -6.82 -3.71
C LEU A 178 -4.32 -6.32 -4.28
N ASN A 179 -5.35 -7.17 -4.34
CA ASN A 179 -6.65 -6.87 -4.99
C ASN A 179 -6.53 -6.54 -6.48
N ILE A 180 -5.57 -7.18 -7.16
CA ILE A 180 -5.45 -7.08 -8.62
C ILE A 180 -6.47 -8.00 -9.25
N SER A 181 -7.27 -7.49 -10.18
CA SER A 181 -8.23 -8.30 -10.95
C SER A 181 -7.56 -9.55 -11.55
N PRO A 182 -8.22 -10.72 -11.52
CA PRO A 182 -7.70 -11.90 -12.20
C PRO A 182 -7.50 -11.67 -13.71
N ASP A 183 -8.32 -10.79 -14.31
CA ASP A 183 -8.30 -10.49 -15.75
C ASP A 183 -7.35 -9.34 -16.10
N ALA A 184 -6.72 -8.70 -15.10
CA ALA A 184 -5.79 -7.61 -15.34
C ALA A 184 -4.57 -8.05 -16.17
N VAL A 185 -4.08 -7.18 -17.04
CA VAL A 185 -2.87 -7.46 -17.83
C VAL A 185 -1.71 -6.66 -17.24
N PHE A 186 -0.63 -7.35 -16.85
CA PHE A 186 0.56 -6.69 -16.34
C PHE A 186 1.45 -6.21 -17.48
N ASP A 187 1.67 -4.90 -17.57
CA ASP A 187 2.65 -4.32 -18.48
C ASP A 187 4.01 -4.17 -17.78
N GLU A 188 4.97 -5.01 -18.18
CA GLU A 188 6.33 -5.04 -17.62
C GLU A 188 7.13 -3.76 -17.90
N LYS A 189 6.75 -2.93 -18.87
CA LYS A 189 7.47 -1.69 -19.19
C LYS A 189 7.07 -0.56 -18.25
N THR A 190 5.79 -0.49 -17.95
CA THR A 190 5.18 0.60 -17.18
C THR A 190 4.89 0.22 -15.73
N PHE A 191 4.97 -1.07 -15.41
CA PHE A 191 4.59 -1.67 -14.12
C PHE A 191 3.12 -1.39 -13.75
N VAL A 192 2.28 -1.23 -14.76
CA VAL A 192 0.83 -1.02 -14.61
C VAL A 192 0.11 -2.36 -14.77
N PHE A 193 -0.88 -2.59 -13.92
CA PHE A 193 -1.86 -3.67 -14.11
C PHE A 193 -3.10 -3.10 -14.80
N LEU A 194 -3.15 -3.24 -16.12
CA LEU A 194 -4.25 -2.74 -16.95
C LEU A 194 -5.56 -3.41 -16.52
N GLY A 195 -6.61 -2.62 -16.31
CA GLY A 195 -7.90 -3.11 -15.82
C GLY A 195 -7.89 -3.72 -14.41
N SER A 196 -6.90 -3.38 -13.56
CA SER A 196 -6.79 -3.92 -12.20
C SER A 196 -8.03 -3.69 -11.34
N ASN A 197 -8.75 -2.59 -11.58
CA ASN A 197 -9.93 -2.21 -10.81
C ASN A 197 -11.26 -2.51 -11.52
N ASP A 198 -11.23 -3.12 -12.72
CA ASP A 198 -12.39 -3.39 -13.57
C ASP A 198 -13.17 -4.65 -13.13
N TRP A 199 -13.51 -4.69 -11.84
CA TRP A 199 -14.22 -5.80 -11.22
C TRP A 199 -14.85 -5.38 -9.89
N ASP A 200 -15.78 -6.18 -9.37
CA ASP A 200 -16.57 -5.84 -8.18
C ASP A 200 -15.73 -5.51 -6.94
N GLN A 201 -14.58 -6.14 -6.79
CA GLN A 201 -13.67 -5.92 -5.65
C GLN A 201 -12.73 -4.73 -5.88
N GLY A 202 -12.56 -4.25 -7.11
CA GLY A 202 -11.67 -3.13 -7.46
C GLY A 202 -12.36 -1.77 -7.46
N ARG A 203 -13.67 -1.72 -7.73
CA ARG A 203 -14.42 -0.46 -7.93
C ARG A 203 -14.25 0.59 -6.82
N GLY A 204 -14.11 0.17 -5.56
CA GLY A 204 -13.89 1.09 -4.44
C GLY A 204 -12.59 1.90 -4.50
N PHE A 205 -11.62 1.42 -5.29
CA PHE A 205 -10.31 2.04 -5.47
C PHE A 205 -10.18 2.89 -6.72
N MET A 206 -11.13 2.79 -7.66
CA MET A 206 -11.13 3.62 -8.86
C MET A 206 -11.12 5.10 -8.48
N LYS A 207 -10.34 5.89 -9.21
CA LYS A 207 -10.25 7.34 -9.04
C LYS A 207 -10.30 8.00 -10.39
N ASP A 208 -10.84 9.21 -10.39
CA ASP A 208 -10.66 10.07 -11.54
C ASP A 208 -9.20 10.58 -11.54
N ILE A 209 -8.40 10.08 -12.48
CA ILE A 209 -7.01 10.48 -12.67
C ILE A 209 -6.86 11.95 -13.14
N ASP A 210 -7.95 12.53 -13.66
CA ASP A 210 -8.03 13.93 -14.04
C ASP A 210 -8.46 14.83 -12.86
N ASP A 211 -8.90 14.27 -11.73
CA ASP A 211 -9.16 15.03 -10.50
C ASP A 211 -7.83 15.52 -9.89
N THR A 212 -7.55 16.80 -10.12
CA THR A 212 -6.34 17.48 -9.63
C THR A 212 -6.31 17.62 -8.10
N SER A 213 -7.43 17.43 -7.39
CA SER A 213 -7.44 17.41 -5.93
C SER A 213 -6.70 16.20 -5.35
N LEU A 214 -6.50 15.15 -6.16
CA LEU A 214 -5.77 13.93 -5.80
C LEU A 214 -4.28 14.01 -6.13
N TRP A 215 -3.81 15.12 -6.70
CA TRP A 215 -2.41 15.31 -7.08
C TRP A 215 -1.54 15.72 -5.90
N SER A 216 -0.23 15.49 -6.04
CA SER A 216 0.75 16.03 -5.11
C SER A 216 1.03 17.51 -5.42
N LYS A 217 1.63 18.23 -4.47
CA LYS A 217 2.19 19.57 -4.72
C LYS A 217 3.39 19.53 -5.69
N ASP A 218 4.03 18.38 -5.81
CA ASP A 218 5.03 18.12 -6.85
C ASP A 218 4.30 17.79 -8.15
N GLU A 219 4.14 18.81 -9.00
CA GLU A 219 3.44 18.71 -10.27
C GLU A 219 4.18 17.84 -11.29
N GLU A 220 5.51 17.87 -11.29
CA GLU A 220 6.32 17.12 -12.26
C GLU A 220 6.15 15.63 -12.03
N SER A 221 6.34 15.18 -10.79
CA SER A 221 6.09 13.79 -10.42
C SER A 221 4.62 13.40 -10.62
N SER A 222 3.68 14.32 -10.37
CA SER A 222 2.26 14.04 -10.61
C SER A 222 1.95 13.83 -12.09
N LYS A 223 2.50 14.66 -12.98
CA LYS A 223 2.37 14.54 -14.43
C LYS A 223 3.03 13.25 -14.95
N PHE A 224 4.19 12.88 -14.40
CA PHE A 224 4.85 11.62 -14.69
C PHE A 224 3.92 10.44 -14.39
N TYR A 225 3.46 10.25 -13.15
CA TYR A 225 2.62 9.09 -12.84
C TYR A 225 1.28 9.09 -13.59
N LYS A 226 0.71 10.27 -13.86
CA LYS A 226 -0.49 10.40 -14.67
C LYS A 226 -0.33 9.84 -16.09
N SER A 227 0.84 9.98 -16.72
CA SER A 227 1.05 9.46 -18.07
C SER A 227 1.02 7.92 -18.12
N PHE A 228 1.43 7.26 -17.05
CA PHE A 228 1.37 5.79 -16.92
C PHE A 228 -0.07 5.31 -16.67
N LEU A 229 -0.82 6.02 -15.83
CA LEU A 229 -2.19 5.62 -15.45
C LEU A 229 -3.24 5.91 -16.53
N ARG A 230 -3.01 6.87 -17.44
CA ARG A 230 -3.94 7.20 -18.55
C ARG A 230 -4.07 6.11 -19.61
N HIS A 231 -3.11 5.19 -19.68
CA HIS A 231 -3.11 4.07 -20.61
C HIS A 231 -3.42 2.74 -19.92
N GLY A 232 -3.85 2.83 -18.64
CA GLY A 232 -4.22 1.77 -17.71
C GLY A 232 -5.60 1.18 -17.91
#